data_AF-A0A2G9SDJ8-F1
#
_entry.id   AF-A0A2G9SDJ8-F1
#
_cell.length_a   1.000
_cell.length_b   1.000
_cell.length_c   1.000
_cell.angle_alpha   90.00
_cell.angle_beta   90.00
_cell.angle_gamma   90.00
#
_symmetry.space_group_name_H-M   'P 1'
#
loop_
_entity.id
_entity.type
_entity.pdbx_description
1 polymer ?
#
loop_
_entity_poly.entity_id
_entity_poly.type
_entity_poly.pdbx_seq_one_letter_code
_entity_poly.pdbx_strand_id
1 'polypeptide(L)'
;MSSYFDLCCVPGFAVSLQVILSSPKAVFKRRGSQPGMQESDFLKQITKVEELEPKADNCTKVLVWHTRTEKVNLANEPKHPQDTIKIEV
;
A
#
# COMPACT_ATOMS: atom_id res chain seq x y z
N MET A 1 -2.29 -0.29 -19.35
CA MET A 1 -1.62 -1.57 -19.08
C MET A 1 -0.30 -1.28 -18.40
N SER A 2 -0.33 -1.12 -17.07
CA SER A 2 0.87 -0.97 -16.24
C SER A 2 0.52 -1.48 -14.85
N SER A 3 0.29 -2.79 -14.78
CA SER A 3 0.20 -3.52 -13.52
C SER A 3 1.54 -4.22 -13.37
N TYR A 4 2.58 -3.44 -13.05
CA TYR A 4 3.80 -4.01 -12.50
C TYR A 4 3.39 -4.62 -11.17
N PHE A 5 3.46 -5.96 -11.09
CA PHE A 5 3.26 -6.71 -9.87
C PHE A 5 4.25 -6.21 -8.82
N ASP A 6 3.78 -5.46 -7.83
CA ASP A 6 4.44 -5.42 -6.52
C ASP A 6 4.35 -6.84 -5.96
N LEU A 7 5.48 -7.56 -5.96
CA LEU A 7 5.58 -8.93 -5.45
C LEU A 7 5.31 -9.01 -3.94
N CYS A 8 5.34 -7.86 -3.25
CA CYS A 8 4.96 -7.70 -1.86
C CYS A 8 4.13 -6.41 -1.78
N CYS A 9 2.83 -6.52 -1.55
CA CYS A 9 1.95 -5.36 -1.49
C CYS A 9 1.90 -4.80 -0.06
N VAL A 10 1.75 -3.48 0.09
CA VAL A 10 1.65 -2.78 1.39
C VAL A 10 0.64 -3.41 2.37
N PRO A 11 -0.58 -3.83 1.99
CA PRO A 11 -1.51 -4.46 2.94
C PRO A 11 -1.23 -5.95 3.19
N GLY A 12 -0.16 -6.51 2.61
CA GLY A 12 0.24 -7.90 2.78
C GLY A 12 1.08 -8.18 4.03
N PHE A 13 1.52 -7.15 4.76
CA PHE A 13 2.33 -7.31 5.97
C PHE A 13 1.93 -6.33 7.07
N ALA A 14 2.24 -6.69 8.31
CA ALA A 14 2.11 -5.83 9.48
C ALA A 14 3.40 -5.90 10.30
N VAL A 15 3.77 -4.79 10.92
CA VAL A 15 4.98 -4.69 11.74
C VAL A 15 4.60 -4.27 13.15
N SER A 16 5.16 -4.94 14.15
CA SER A 16 5.00 -4.54 15.55
C SER A 16 5.62 -3.17 15.79
N LEU A 17 4.95 -2.33 16.56
CA LEU A 17 5.44 -1.00 16.92
C LEU A 17 6.82 -1.05 17.59
N GLN A 18 7.09 -2.09 18.39
CA GLN A 18 8.39 -2.26 19.05
C GLN A 18 9.53 -2.40 18.03
N VAL A 19 9.31 -3.13 16.92
CA VAL A 19 10.30 -3.33 15.85
C VAL A 19 10.59 -2.02 15.11
N ILE A 20 9.56 -1.21 14.88
CA ILE A 20 9.71 0.12 14.28
C ILE A 20 10.51 1.05 15.20
N LEU A 21 10.23 1.04 16.50
CA LEU A 21 10.94 1.86 17.49
C LEU A 21 12.41 1.43 17.66
N SER A 22 12.72 0.14 17.54
CA SER A 22 14.10 -0.35 17.55
C SER A 22 14.89 -0.01 16.29
N SER A 23 14.20 0.27 15.18
CA SER A 23 14.79 0.55 13.87
C SER A 23 14.42 1.95 13.36
N PRO A 24 14.81 3.04 14.06
CA PRO A 24 14.37 4.40 13.74
C PRO A 24 14.89 4.93 12.39
N LYS A 25 15.87 4.25 11.79
CA LYS A 25 16.41 4.59 10.46
C LYS A 25 15.68 3.89 9.32
N ALA A 26 14.81 2.92 9.63
CA ALA A 26 14.09 2.17 8.62
C ALA A 26 12.99 3.04 8.01
N VAL A 27 13.16 3.41 6.75
CA VAL A 27 12.21 4.24 6.01
C VAL A 27 11.99 3.71 4.60
N PHE A 28 10.81 3.97 4.05
CA PHE A 28 10.54 3.73 2.64
C PHE A 28 11.33 4.71 1.77
N LYS A 29 12.19 4.18 0.89
CA LYS A 29 12.99 4.98 -0.01
C LYS A 29 12.18 5.38 -1.25
N ARG A 30 11.83 6.66 -1.36
CA ARG A 30 11.08 7.20 -2.51
C ARG A 30 11.95 7.34 -3.78
N ARG A 31 13.26 7.56 -3.63
CA ARG A 31 14.20 7.72 -4.75
C ARG A 31 15.24 6.60 -4.72
N GLY A 32 15.51 5.99 -5.87
CA GLY A 32 16.56 5.00 -6.05
C GLY A 32 16.16 3.55 -5.78
N SER A 33 14.91 3.28 -5.42
CA SER A 33 14.37 1.90 -5.38
C SER A 33 13.79 1.54 -6.75
N GLN A 34 13.97 0.30 -7.18
CA GLN A 34 13.41 -0.18 -8.44
C GLN A 34 11.88 -0.30 -8.30
N PRO A 35 11.11 -0.11 -9.38
CA PRO A 35 9.66 -0.40 -9.36
C PRO A 35 9.43 -1.83 -8.85
N GLY A 36 8.54 -2.03 -7.86
CA GLY A 36 8.33 -3.34 -7.23
C GLY A 36 9.13 -3.64 -5.96
N MET A 37 10.13 -2.80 -5.62
CA MET A 37 11.11 -3.11 -4.57
C MET A 37 10.96 -2.27 -3.30
N GLN A 38 9.98 -1.37 -3.24
CA GLN A 38 9.85 -0.42 -2.14
C GLN A 38 9.58 -1.12 -0.79
N GLU A 39 8.69 -2.11 -0.80
CA GLU A 39 8.33 -2.94 0.35
C GLU A 39 9.48 -3.88 0.72
N SER A 40 10.11 -4.51 -0.28
CA SER A 40 11.26 -5.39 -0.06
C SER A 40 12.43 -4.65 0.58
N ASP A 41 12.74 -3.44 0.10
CA ASP A 41 13.82 -2.61 0.65
C ASP A 41 13.52 -2.14 2.07
N PHE A 42 12.25 -1.92 2.41
CA PHE A 42 11.83 -1.59 3.76
C PHE A 42 11.95 -2.80 4.70
N LEU A 43 11.37 -3.95 4.32
CA LEU A 43 11.38 -5.17 5.13
C LEU A 43 12.80 -5.63 5.45
N LYS A 44 13.72 -5.56 4.48
CA LYS A 44 15.16 -5.86 4.67
C LYS A 44 15.85 -5.01 5.74
N GLN A 45 15.31 -3.82 6.05
CA GLN A 45 15.88 -2.94 7.08
C GLN A 45 15.39 -3.29 8.50
N ILE A 46 14.25 -3.96 8.63
CA ILE A 46 13.58 -4.20 9.91
C ILE A 46 13.57 -5.66 10.36
N THR A 47 13.65 -6.62 9.42
CA THR A 47 13.54 -8.04 9.73
C THR A 47 14.17 -8.90 8.65
N LYS A 48 14.26 -10.21 8.90
CA LYS A 48 14.68 -11.23 7.94
C LYS A 48 13.52 -12.16 7.59
N VAL A 49 13.64 -12.88 6.46
CA VAL A 49 12.61 -13.81 5.98
C VAL A 49 12.27 -14.91 7.00
N GLU A 50 13.28 -15.36 7.75
CA GLU A 50 13.16 -16.37 8.81
C GLU A 50 12.40 -15.90 10.06
N GLU A 51 12.26 -14.59 10.26
CA GLU A 51 11.54 -13.98 11.39
C GLU A 51 10.10 -13.62 11.02
N LEU A 52 9.70 -13.81 9.76
CA LEU A 52 8.35 -13.51 9.30
C LEU A 52 7.35 -14.53 9.84
N GLU A 53 6.29 -14.03 10.47
CA GLU A 53 5.20 -14.86 10.97
C GLU A 53 4.14 -15.07 9.88
N PRO A 54 3.96 -16.29 9.33
CA PRO A 54 2.91 -16.54 8.37
C PRO A 54 1.53 -16.41 9.03
N LYS A 55 0.63 -15.65 8.39
CA LYS A 55 -0.78 -15.51 8.79
C LYS A 55 -1.69 -16.11 7.72
N ALA A 56 -3.01 -16.05 7.92
CA ALA A 56 -4.01 -16.55 6.99
C ALA A 56 -3.83 -18.06 6.66
N ASP A 57 -3.73 -18.89 7.70
CA ASP A 57 -3.51 -20.34 7.61
C ASP A 57 -2.32 -20.70 6.72
N ASN A 58 -1.10 -20.31 7.13
CA ASN A 58 0.13 -20.52 6.35
C ASN A 58 0.05 -19.95 4.92
N CYS A 59 -0.51 -18.74 4.78
CA CYS A 59 -0.68 -18.04 3.50
C CYS A 59 -1.56 -18.80 2.48
N THR A 60 -2.46 -19.68 2.95
CA THR A 60 -3.38 -20.43 2.06
C THR A 60 -4.73 -19.73 1.88
N LYS A 61 -5.07 -18.76 2.73
CA LYS A 61 -6.31 -17.98 2.65
C LYS A 61 -6.05 -16.55 2.19
N VAL A 62 -6.94 -16.03 1.34
CA VAL A 62 -6.94 -14.62 0.93
C VAL A 62 -7.86 -13.85 1.88
N LEU A 63 -7.29 -12.91 2.64
CA LEU A 63 -8.02 -12.07 3.59
C LEU A 63 -8.07 -10.59 3.19
N VAL A 64 -7.34 -10.20 2.13
CA VAL A 64 -7.24 -8.80 1.68
C VAL A 64 -7.20 -8.74 0.16
N TRP A 65 -7.81 -7.68 -0.40
CA TRP A 65 -7.87 -7.45 -1.84
C TRP A 65 -7.38 -6.04 -2.17
N HIS A 66 -6.59 -5.94 -3.24
CA HIS A 66 -6.24 -4.66 -3.85
C HIS A 66 -7.35 -4.22 -4.78
N THR A 67 -8.23 -3.35 -4.29
CA THR A 67 -9.27 -2.72 -5.12
C THR A 67 -8.85 -1.31 -5.50
N ARG A 68 -9.10 -0.93 -6.76
CA ARG A 68 -8.88 0.42 -7.26
C ARG A 68 -10.18 0.96 -7.81
N THR A 69 -10.58 2.15 -7.36
CA THR A 69 -11.71 2.88 -7.97
C THR A 69 -11.29 3.40 -9.34
N GLU A 70 -12.16 3.21 -10.34
CA GLU A 70 -11.96 3.81 -11.65
C GLU A 70 -12.01 5.34 -11.59
N LYS A 71 -11.43 5.98 -12.61
CA LYS A 71 -11.48 7.43 -12.70
C LYS A 71 -12.94 7.86 -12.92
N VAL A 72 -13.46 8.66 -11.99
CA VAL A 72 -14.82 9.22 -12.10
C VAL A 72 -15.00 9.99 -13.41
N ASN A 73 -16.13 9.73 -14.07
CA ASN A 73 -16.53 10.42 -15.28
C ASN A 73 -17.33 11.68 -14.91
N LEU A 74 -16.67 12.83 -14.98
CA LEU A 74 -17.27 14.14 -14.67
C LEU A 74 -17.67 14.91 -15.94
N ALA A 75 -17.89 14.21 -17.07
CA ALA A 75 -18.20 14.88 -18.35
C ALA A 75 -19.51 15.70 -18.30
N ASN A 76 -20.46 15.27 -17.47
CA ASN A 76 -21.76 15.93 -17.30
C ASN A 76 -21.79 16.88 -16.09
N GLU A 77 -20.69 17.01 -15.35
CA GLU A 77 -20.63 17.92 -14.20
C GLU A 77 -20.57 19.37 -14.70
N PRO A 78 -21.40 20.26 -14.14
CA PRO A 78 -21.33 21.68 -14.48
C PRO A 78 -19.97 22.24 -14.05
N LYS A 79 -19.27 22.86 -14.99
CA LYS A 79 -17.95 23.51 -14.71
C LYS A 79 -18.04 24.65 -13.69
N HIS A 80 -19.25 25.13 -13.41
CA HIS A 80 -19.53 26.21 -12.48
C HIS A 80 -20.51 25.71 -11.41
N PRO A 81 -20.34 26.08 -10.14
CA PRO A 81 -21.24 25.65 -9.08
C PRO A 81 -22.67 26.13 -9.39
N GLN A 82 -23.59 25.19 -9.62
CA GLN A 82 -25.01 25.51 -9.80
C GLN A 82 -25.81 25.24 -8.53
N ASP A 83 -25.30 24.38 -7.66
CA ASP A 83 -25.98 24.04 -6.41
C ASP A 83 -25.88 25.16 -5.40
N THR A 84 -27.02 25.52 -4.82
CA THR A 84 -27.12 26.55 -3.77
C THR A 84 -26.52 26.07 -2.44
N ILE A 85 -26.31 24.76 -2.29
CA ILE A 85 -25.77 24.11 -1.10
C ILE A 85 -24.55 23.29 -1.52
N LYS A 86 -23.44 23.44 -0.79
CA LYS A 86 -22.26 22.61 -0.99
C LYS A 86 -22.49 21.23 -0.37
N ILE A 87 -22.47 20.20 -1.21
CA ILE A 87 -22.51 18.80 -0.80
C ILE A 87 -21.09 18.26 -0.87
N GLU A 88 -20.57 17.71 0.23
CA GLU A 88 -19.31 16.98 0.23
C GLU A 88 -19.57 15.51 -0.16
N VAL A 89 -18.88 15.05 -1.20
CA VAL A 89 -18.94 13.70 -1.77
C VAL A 89 -17.55 13.10 -1.80
#